data_AF-A0A936WLR5-F1
#
_entry.id   AF-A0A936WLR5-F1
#
_cell.length_a   1.000
_cell.length_b   1.000
_cell.length_c   1.000
_cell.angle_alpha   90.00
_cell.angle_beta   90.00
_cell.angle_gamma   90.00
#
_symmetry.space_group_name_H-M   'P 1'
#
loop_
_entity.id
_entity.type
_entity.pdbx_description
1 polymer ?
#
loop_
_entity_poly.entity_id
_entity_poly.type
_entity_poly.pdbx_seq_one_letter_code
_entity_poly.pdbx_strand_id
1 'polypeptide(L)' 'MNHVPVSYYQQVLDKISHADARTFRKELRKAFRRLLPEQREELKRWFRSACICRPNQQVDPVPARTSQ' A
#
# COMPACT_ATOMS: atom_id res chain seq x y z
N MET A 1 12.58 -7.16 22.65
CA MET A 1 12.69 -7.22 21.17
C MET A 1 12.29 -5.84 20.63
N ASN A 2 13.24 -5.06 20.10
CA ASN A 2 12.93 -3.75 19.53
C ASN A 2 12.29 -3.93 18.15
N HIS A 3 10.97 -4.12 18.15
CA HIS A 3 10.22 -4.32 16.93
C HIS A 3 10.00 -2.99 16.22
N VAL A 4 10.39 -2.90 14.95
CA VAL A 4 10.11 -1.71 14.14
C VAL A 4 8.62 -1.76 13.74
N PRO A 5 7.83 -0.69 13.97
CA PRO A 5 6.43 -0.68 13.59
C PRO A 5 6.25 -0.69 12.07
N VAL A 6 5.14 -1.25 11.59
CA VAL A 6 4.80 -1.28 10.16
C VAL A 6 4.71 0.13 9.58
N SER A 7 4.18 1.09 10.36
CA SER A 7 4.03 2.49 9.99
C SER A 7 5.35 3.16 9.58
N TYR A 8 6.47 2.77 10.18
CA TYR A 8 7.79 3.26 9.77
C TYR A 8 8.10 2.86 8.33
N TYR A 9 7.91 1.58 7.99
CA TYR A 9 8.16 1.10 6.64
C TYR A 9 7.16 1.66 5.63
N GLN A 10 5.89 1.85 6.01
CA GLN A 10 4.89 2.51 5.15
C GLN A 10 5.36 3.91 4.76
N GLN A 11 5.77 4.76 5.71
CA GLN A 11 6.25 6.11 5.41
C GLN A 11 7.51 6.13 4.55
N VAL A 12 8.46 5.24 4.82
CA VAL A 12 9.70 5.12 4.04
C VAL A 12 9.38 4.69 2.60
N LEU A 13 8.52 3.68 2.44
CA LEU A 13 8.13 3.16 1.13
C LEU A 13 7.30 4.18 0.34
N ASP A 14 6.43 4.94 0.99
CA ASP A 14 5.61 6.00 0.38
C ASP A 14 6.46 7.15 -0.18
N LYS A 15 7.49 7.58 0.56
CA LYS A 15 8.41 8.63 0.09
C LYS A 15 9.27 8.19 -1.10
N ILE A 16 9.63 6.90 -1.15
CA ILE A 16 10.57 6.38 -2.15
C ILE A 16 9.85 5.85 -3.40
N SER A 17 8.59 5.47 -3.29
CA SER A 17 7.79 4.86 -4.37
C SER A 17 7.78 5.70 -5.64
N HIS A 18 7.79 7.04 -5.52
CA HIS A 18 7.77 7.99 -6.63
C HIS A 18 9.15 8.43 -7.12
N ALA A 19 10.21 8.19 -6.35
CA ALA A 19 11.55 8.73 -6.60
C ALA A 19 12.52 7.69 -7.18
N ASP A 20 12.54 6.46 -6.65
CA ASP A 20 13.53 5.46 -7.03
C ASP A 20 13.02 4.02 -6.82
N ALA A 21 12.71 3.35 -7.94
CA ALA A 21 12.25 1.97 -7.95
C ALA A 21 13.30 0.95 -7.47
N ARG A 22 14.59 1.25 -7.57
CA ARG A 22 15.68 0.40 -7.08
C ARG A 22 15.79 0.49 -5.57
N THR A 23 15.70 1.70 -5.02
CA THR A 23 15.72 1.95 -3.58
C THR A 23 14.44 1.44 -2.92
N PHE A 24 13.29 1.62 -3.56
CA PHE A 24 12.01 1.05 -3.13
C PHE A 24 12.11 -0.48 -2.92
N ARG A 25 12.62 -1.22 -3.92
CA ARG A 25 12.80 -2.68 -3.83
C ARG A 25 13.80 -3.10 -2.75
N LYS A 26 14.78 -2.26 -2.40
CA LYS A 26 15.72 -2.54 -1.30
C LYS A 26 15.02 -2.40 0.05
N GLU A 27 14.29 -1.31 0.27
CA GLU A 27 13.56 -1.07 1.52
C GLU A 27 12.41 -2.06 1.72
N LEU A 28 11.70 -2.44 0.64
CA LEU A 28 10.65 -3.45 0.71
C LEU A 28 11.22 -4.80 1.18
N ARG A 29 12.36 -5.23 0.64
CA ARG A 29 13.05 -6.46 1.11
C ARG A 29 13.57 -6.36 2.55
N LYS A 30 13.89 -5.16 3.04
CA LYS A 30 14.25 -4.96 4.45
C LYS A 30 13.02 -5.10 5.34
N ALA A 31 11.91 -4.48 4.97
CA ALA A 31 10.64 -4.58 5.69
C ALA A 31 10.22 -6.05 5.86
N PHE A 32 10.21 -6.84 4.78
CA PHE A 32 9.84 -8.26 4.85
C PHE A 32 10.78 -9.11 5.71
N ARG A 33 12.05 -8.71 5.89
CA ARG A 33 12.98 -9.43 6.78
C ARG A 33 12.80 -9.06 8.25
N ARG A 34 12.32 -7.83 8.54
CA ARG A 34 12.19 -7.32 9.93
C ARG A 34 10.78 -7.41 10.49
N LEU A 35 9.77 -7.49 9.64
CA LEU A 35 8.37 -7.59 10.06
C LEU A 35 7.97 -9.05 10.32
N LEU A 36 7.12 -9.22 11.34
CA LEU A 36 6.43 -10.47 11.63
C LEU A 36 5.41 -10.82 10.51
N PRO A 37 4.98 -12.08 10.41
CA PRO A 37 3.99 -12.50 9.42
C PRO A 37 2.73 -11.63 9.39
N GLU A 38 2.18 -11.29 10.56
CA GLU A 38 0.96 -10.49 10.70
C GLU A 38 1.15 -9.07 10.15
N GLN A 39 2.31 -8.50 10.43
CA GLN A 39 2.72 -7.18 9.99
C GLN A 39 3.05 -7.12 8.49
N ARG A 40 3.53 -8.24 7.91
CA ARG A 40 3.69 -8.34 6.45
C ARG A 40 2.34 -8.31 5.77
N GLU A 41 1.32 -8.97 6.32
CA GLU A 41 -0.04 -8.92 5.80
C GLU A 41 -0.60 -7.49 5.88
N GLU A 42 -0.34 -6.77 6.97
CA GLU A 42 -0.68 -5.36 7.09
C GLU A 42 0.04 -4.49 6.02
N LEU A 43 1.35 -4.69 5.83
CA LEU A 43 2.11 -3.97 4.81
C LEU A 43 1.60 -4.26 3.39
N LYS A 44 1.19 -5.50 3.10
CA LYS A 44 0.57 -5.87 1.82
C LYS A 44 -0.78 -5.18 1.62
N ARG A 45 -1.63 -5.12 2.66
CA ARG A 45 -2.91 -4.39 2.60
C ARG A 45 -2.67 -2.91 2.33
N TRP A 46 -1.75 -2.30 3.07
CA TRP A 46 -1.35 -0.91 2.85
C TRP A 46 -0.83 -0.70 1.42
N PHE A 47 0.05 -1.57 0.92
CA PHE A 47 0.59 -1.44 -0.42
C PHE A 47 -0.50 -1.51 -1.48
N ARG A 48 -1.52 -2.36 -1.31
CA ARG A 48 -2.70 -2.37 -2.19
C ARG A 48 -3.45 -1.04 -2.14
N SER A 49 -3.64 -0.43 -0.97
CA SER A 49 -4.28 0.89 -0.89
C SER A 49 -3.42 2.05 -1.38
N ALA A 50 -2.10 1.97 -1.24
CA ALA A 50 -1.16 3.05 -1.54
C ALA A 50 -0.66 3.02 -3.01
N CYS A 51 -0.49 1.84 -3.59
CA CYS A 51 -0.07 1.66 -4.99
C CYS A 51 -1.23 1.46 -5.97
N ILE A 52 -2.48 1.42 -5.52
CA ILE A 52 -3.57 1.82 -6.40
C ILE A 52 -3.34 3.32 -6.64
N CYS A 53 -2.60 3.63 -7.70
CA CYS A 53 -2.80 4.82 -8.50
C CYS A 53 -4.26 5.18 -8.39
N ARG A 54 -4.59 6.33 -7.77
CA ARG A 54 -5.95 6.86 -7.64
C ARG A 54 -6.77 6.30 -8.81
N PRO A 55 -7.68 5.33 -8.60
CA PRO A 55 -8.64 5.10 -9.65
C PRO A 55 -9.28 6.47 -9.78
N ASN A 56 -9.29 7.01 -10.99
CA ASN A 56 -10.25 8.04 -11.33
C ASN A 56 -11.58 7.53 -10.76
N GLN A 57 -11.99 8.02 -9.58
CA GLN A 57 -13.26 7.67 -8.97
C GLN A 57 -14.29 8.44 -9.79
N GLN A 58 -14.51 8.01 -11.03
CA GLN A 58 -15.80 8.18 -11.67
C GLN A 58 -16.72 7.13 -11.05
N VAL A 59 -17.19 7.52 -9.87
CA VAL A 59 -18.48 7.10 -9.35
C VAL A 59 -19.52 7.78 -10.22
N ASP A 60 -20.22 7.00 -11.02
CA ASP A 60 -21.63 7.27 -11.33
C ASP A 60 -22.35 5.92 -11.40
N PRO A 61 -23.02 5.48 -10.32
CA PRO A 61 -24.07 4.49 -10.44
C PRO A 61 -25.25 5.15 -11.16
N VAL A 62 -25.37 4.95 -12.48
CA VAL A 62 -26.60 5.28 -13.20
C VAL A 62 -27.75 4.47 -12.56
N PRO A 63 -28.83 5.13 -12.11
CA PRO A 63 -29.88 4.45 -11.37
C PRO A 63 -30.62 3.46 -12.25
N ALA A 64 -30.95 2.31 -11.66
CA ALA A 64 -31.84 1.31 -12.24
C ALA A 64 -33.12 1.98 -12.74
N ARG A 65 -33.31 2.01 -14.06
CA ARG A 65 -34.58 2.40 -14.67
C ARG A 65 -35.56 1.23 -14.51
N THR A 66 -36.32 1.25 -13.43
CA THR A 66 -37.63 0.61 -13.38
C THR A 66 -38.64 1.56 -14.03
N SER A 67 -39.28 1.14 -15.11
CA SER A 67 -40.61 1.60 -15.60
C SER A 67 -41.02 0.61 -16.70
N GLN A 68 -41.99 -0.25 -16.40
CA GLN A 68 -43.36 -0.25 -16.96
C GLN A 68 -43.40 -0.63 -18.44
#